data_AF-A0A7V6FCI5-F1
#
_entry.id   AF-A0A7V6FCI5-F1
#
_cell.length_a   1.000
_cell.length_b   1.000
_cell.length_c   1.000
_cell.angle_alpha   90.00
_cell.angle_beta   90.00
_cell.angle_gamma   90.00
#
_symmetry.space_group_name_H-M   'P 1'
#
loop_
_entity.id
_entity.type
_entity.pdbx_description
1 polymer ?
#
loop_
_entity_poly.entity_id
_entity_poly.type
_entity_poly.pdbx_seq_one_letter_code
_entity_poly.pdbx_strand_id
1 'polypeptide(L)'
;MKLDWFRVLIIASLLVLILNVYYMVKLPLDFPRPEVDISPYTGETEVAAKIYGLRGNEITEQPVTIVTGKRDRFLKIMEAYSESQLVRVESLRINDAYEENNRIYLDIGRNSFASPGIQDENIRQHVQAIVNSLTSNDRQLPVQFLFDGAILTDNIRGVSFRQPFWRDETVLGYHPGNMRDMVAEFLEEIEAEQYSLARQKIYLADQDRLSEGELLHKLRSYRQAKKEAIPRVIEVYSEADGYLVQVHFTQTGRPEHWTIQVIDRLHYIVYDNSPLDR
;
A
#
# COMPACT_ATOMS: atom_id res chain seq x y z
N MET A 1 -18.51 65.87 27.93
CA MET A 1 -17.52 65.31 26.99
C MET A 1 -18.06 63.96 26.52
N LYS A 2 -18.60 63.85 25.29
CA LYS A 2 -19.12 62.57 24.79
C LYS A 2 -17.92 61.69 24.43
N LEU A 3 -17.70 60.63 25.21
CA LEU A 3 -16.64 59.67 24.93
C LEU A 3 -17.01 58.95 23.63
N ASP A 4 -16.16 59.09 22.62
CA ASP A 4 -16.35 58.51 21.30
C ASP A 4 -16.38 56.98 21.43
N TRP A 5 -17.54 56.38 21.21
CA TRP A 5 -17.82 54.97 21.48
C TRP A 5 -16.82 54.04 20.78
N PHE A 6 -16.29 54.48 19.64
CA PHE A 6 -15.26 53.76 18.89
C PHE A 6 -13.94 53.63 19.66
N ARG A 7 -13.54 54.68 20.40
CA ARG A 7 -12.32 54.65 21.24
C ARG A 7 -12.49 53.72 22.42
N VAL A 8 -13.69 53.66 22.99
CA VAL A 8 -14.01 52.73 24.09
C VAL A 8 -13.89 51.28 23.62
N LEU A 9 -14.40 50.99 22.41
CA LEU A 9 -14.34 49.66 21.83
C LEU A 9 -12.88 49.21 21.59
N ILE A 10 -12.04 50.09 21.03
CA ILE A 10 -10.62 49.80 20.80
C ILE A 10 -9.90 49.50 22.12
N ILE A 11 -10.13 50.32 23.15
CA ILE A 11 -9.50 50.13 24.47
C ILE A 11 -9.95 48.81 25.10
N ALA A 12 -11.24 48.46 25.00
CA ALA A 12 -11.78 47.21 25.51
C ALA A 12 -11.18 45.98 24.78
N SER A 13 -11.06 46.04 23.45
CA SER A 13 -10.44 44.96 22.66
C SER A 13 -8.96 44.77 23.01
N LEU A 14 -8.21 45.87 23.19
CA LEU A 14 -6.81 45.82 23.62
C LEU A 14 -6.65 45.20 25.00
N LEU A 15 -7.55 45.53 25.94
CA LEU A 15 -7.57 44.93 27.27
C LEU A 15 -7.82 43.41 27.22
N VAL A 16 -8.76 42.95 26.41
CA VAL A 16 -9.04 41.51 26.24
C VAL A 16 -7.84 40.78 25.62
N LEU A 17 -7.18 41.40 24.65
CA LEU A 17 -5.99 40.81 24.01
C LEU A 17 -4.83 40.69 25.00
N ILE A 18 -4.55 41.75 25.77
CA ILE A 18 -3.50 41.76 26.80
C ILE A 18 -3.80 40.74 27.90
N LEU A 19 -5.07 40.64 28.33
CA LEU A 19 -5.49 39.66 29.32
C LEU A 19 -5.27 38.21 28.82
N ASN A 20 -5.62 37.92 27.56
CA ASN A 20 -5.39 36.61 26.96
C ASN A 20 -3.90 36.27 26.87
N VAL A 21 -3.05 37.21 26.43
CA VAL A 21 -1.60 37.01 26.39
C VAL A 21 -1.03 36.78 27.79
N TYR A 22 -1.51 37.53 28.79
CA TYR A 22 -1.12 37.33 30.18
C TYR A 22 -1.47 35.92 30.68
N TYR A 23 -2.69 35.44 30.42
CA TYR A 23 -3.08 34.07 30.79
C TYR A 23 -2.25 33.01 30.06
N MET A 24 -1.94 33.22 28.78
CA MET A 24 -1.15 32.27 28.00
C MET A 24 0.30 32.15 28.52
N VAL A 25 0.87 33.23 29.06
CA VAL A 25 2.24 33.23 29.62
C VAL A 25 2.26 32.76 31.08
N LYS A 26 1.20 33.03 31.85
CA LYS A 26 1.16 32.73 33.29
C LYS A 26 0.54 31.39 33.67
N LEU A 27 -0.20 30.74 32.77
CA LEU A 27 -0.65 29.37 33.02
C LEU A 27 0.57 28.44 32.96
N PRO A 28 0.99 27.82 34.07
CA PRO A 28 1.97 26.76 33.99
C PRO A 28 1.36 25.66 33.12
N LEU A 29 2.00 25.39 31.99
CA LEU A 29 1.71 24.21 31.17
C LEU A 29 2.19 23.00 31.97
N ASP A 30 1.44 22.62 33.00
CA ASP A 30 1.54 21.31 33.65
C ASP A 30 0.92 20.28 32.70
N PHE A 31 1.55 20.11 31.54
CA PHE A 31 1.45 18.84 30.85
C PHE A 31 2.20 17.85 31.73
N PRO A 32 1.60 16.70 32.09
CA PRO A 32 2.40 15.61 32.63
C PRO A 32 3.51 15.36 31.61
N ARG A 33 4.76 15.62 32.01
CA ARG A 33 5.90 15.14 31.23
C ARG A 33 5.69 13.64 31.15
N PRO A 34 5.67 13.02 29.95
CA PRO A 34 5.74 11.58 29.90
C PRO A 34 6.95 11.16 30.75
N GLU A 35 6.78 10.14 31.59
CA GLU A 35 7.87 9.57 32.38
C GLU A 35 8.95 9.13 31.38
N VAL A 36 9.92 10.01 31.13
CA VAL A 36 11.12 9.65 30.41
C VAL A 36 11.95 8.93 31.44
N ASP A 37 11.86 7.60 31.42
CA ASP A 37 12.76 6.71 32.11
C ASP A 37 14.18 7.04 31.63
N ILE A 38 14.92 7.80 32.44
CA ILE A 38 16.33 8.12 32.20
C ILE A 38 17.17 6.98 32.78
N SER A 39 16.89 5.76 32.31
CA SER A 39 17.80 4.65 32.45
C SER A 39 19.06 4.94 31.64
N PRO A 40 20.25 4.53 32.10
CA PRO A 40 21.51 4.85 31.45
C PRO A 40 21.51 4.33 30.01
N TYR A 41 21.71 5.25 29.06
CA TYR A 41 21.69 5.05 27.60
C TYR A 41 22.68 3.95 27.19
N THR A 42 22.23 2.69 27.19
CA THR A 42 22.81 1.67 26.32
C THR A 42 22.55 2.15 24.89
N GLY A 43 23.51 2.02 23.97
CA GLY A 43 23.39 2.57 22.60
C GLY A 43 22.31 1.91 21.73
N GLU A 44 21.28 1.34 22.34
CA GLU A 44 20.16 0.62 21.77
C GLU A 44 18.89 1.47 21.90
N THR A 45 18.13 1.53 20.84
CA THR A 45 16.87 2.27 20.75
C THR A 45 15.77 1.32 20.31
N GLU A 46 14.59 1.46 20.90
CA GLU A 46 13.39 0.79 20.41
C GLU A 46 12.90 1.48 19.14
N VAL A 47 12.77 0.71 18.06
CA VAL A 47 12.27 1.20 16.77
C VAL A 47 11.04 0.38 16.40
N ALA A 48 9.94 1.08 16.12
CA ALA A 48 8.76 0.46 15.54
C ALA A 48 9.02 0.22 14.04
N ALA A 49 8.94 -1.03 13.60
CA ALA A 49 9.10 -1.46 12.22
C ALA A 49 7.88 -2.25 11.75
N LYS A 50 7.82 -2.54 10.45
CA LYS A 50 6.79 -3.38 9.86
C LYS A 50 7.44 -4.52 9.10
N ILE A 51 7.02 -5.74 9.41
CA ILE A 51 7.39 -6.94 8.67
C ILE A 51 6.28 -7.26 7.68
N TYR A 52 6.66 -7.50 6.44
CA TYR A 52 5.75 -7.90 5.38
C TYR A 52 6.03 -9.35 5.01
N GLY A 53 5.02 -10.19 4.92
CA GLY A 53 5.17 -11.60 4.56
C GLY A 53 3.92 -12.14 3.89
N LEU A 54 4.01 -13.29 3.23
CA LEU A 54 2.86 -13.84 2.52
C LEU A 54 1.89 -14.52 3.50
N ARG A 55 0.61 -14.55 3.19
CA ARG A 55 -0.38 -15.43 3.82
C ARG A 55 -1.29 -15.94 2.70
N GLY A 56 -1.04 -17.16 2.24
CA GLY A 56 -1.59 -17.61 0.95
C GLY A 56 -0.97 -16.81 -0.20
N ASN A 57 -1.80 -16.12 -0.99
CA ASN A 57 -1.36 -15.30 -2.13
C ASN A 57 -1.22 -13.80 -1.81
N GLU A 58 -1.29 -13.42 -0.52
CA GLU A 58 -1.42 -12.03 -0.08
C GLU A 58 -0.19 -11.58 0.69
N ILE A 59 0.33 -10.37 0.44
CA ILE A 59 1.32 -9.75 1.33
C ILE A 59 0.58 -9.09 2.49
N THR A 60 0.86 -9.56 3.69
CA THR A 60 0.30 -9.04 4.94
C THR A 60 1.39 -8.32 5.73
N GLU A 61 1.00 -7.36 6.57
CA GLU A 61 1.92 -6.65 7.45
C GLU A 61 1.72 -7.04 8.93
N GLN A 62 2.83 -7.14 9.65
CA GLN A 62 2.87 -7.35 11.08
C GLN A 62 3.72 -6.22 11.69
N PRO A 63 3.15 -5.37 12.57
CA PRO A 63 3.93 -4.40 13.30
C PRO A 63 4.84 -5.13 14.30
N VAL A 64 6.09 -4.69 14.38
CA VAL A 64 7.08 -5.23 15.33
C VAL A 64 7.83 -4.08 16.00
N THR A 65 8.23 -4.29 17.24
CA THR A 65 9.18 -3.40 17.92
C THR A 65 10.50 -4.12 17.99
N ILE A 66 11.55 -3.51 17.45
CA ILE A 66 12.91 -4.04 17.50
C ILE A 66 13.76 -3.19 18.42
N VAL A 67 14.60 -3.84 19.22
CA VAL A 67 15.66 -3.20 20.00
C VAL A 67 16.92 -3.24 19.15
N THR A 68 17.44 -2.08 18.78
CA THR A 68 18.55 -1.99 17.83
C THR A 68 19.47 -0.82 18.12
N GLY A 69 20.77 -1.02 17.90
CA GLY A 69 21.73 0.07 17.78
C GLY A 69 21.70 0.70 16.39
N LYS A 70 22.43 1.81 16.21
CA LYS A 70 22.39 2.58 14.96
C LYS A 70 22.87 1.79 13.71
N ARG A 71 23.62 0.70 13.89
CA ARG A 71 24.28 -0.05 12.81
C ARG A 71 23.65 -1.39 12.47
N ASP A 72 22.86 -1.99 13.36
CA ASP A 72 22.32 -3.35 13.20
C ASP A 72 20.82 -3.37 12.90
N ARG A 73 20.19 -2.21 12.72
CA ARG A 73 18.74 -2.09 12.50
C ARG A 73 18.21 -2.99 11.40
N PHE A 74 18.86 -3.03 10.24
CA PHE A 74 18.39 -3.86 9.13
C PHE A 74 18.50 -5.35 9.43
N LEU A 75 19.58 -5.75 10.11
CA LEU A 75 19.73 -7.12 10.61
C LEU A 75 18.62 -7.47 11.60
N LYS A 76 18.31 -6.58 12.56
CA LYS A 76 17.21 -6.75 13.52
C LYS A 76 15.84 -6.85 12.86
N ILE A 77 15.58 -6.07 11.80
CA ILE A 77 14.36 -6.22 10.99
C ILE A 77 14.30 -7.62 10.36
N MET A 78 15.42 -8.13 9.83
CA MET A 78 15.45 -9.43 9.17
C MET A 78 15.41 -10.61 10.15
N GLU A 79 15.94 -10.45 11.36
CA GLU A 79 15.73 -11.37 12.49
C GLU A 79 14.23 -11.45 12.82
N ALA A 80 13.57 -10.30 13.01
CA ALA A 80 12.13 -10.24 13.26
C ALA A 80 11.30 -10.81 12.09
N TYR A 81 11.71 -10.58 10.84
CA TYR A 81 11.10 -11.20 9.66
C TYR A 81 11.17 -12.73 9.75
N SER A 82 12.34 -13.26 10.11
CA SER A 82 12.57 -14.70 10.22
C SER A 82 11.81 -15.32 11.38
N GLU A 83 11.48 -14.58 12.42
CA GLU A 83 10.69 -15.05 13.56
C GLU A 83 9.18 -14.87 13.36
N SER A 84 8.76 -14.07 12.39
CA SER A 84 7.34 -13.81 12.13
C SER A 84 6.55 -15.07 11.78
N GLN A 85 5.24 -15.03 12.07
CA GLN A 85 4.28 -16.09 11.73
C GLN A 85 3.71 -15.95 10.32
N LEU A 86 4.15 -14.94 9.57
CA LEU A 86 3.79 -14.80 8.17
C LEU A 86 4.52 -15.87 7.37
N VAL A 87 3.97 -16.28 6.22
CA VAL A 87 4.66 -17.16 5.27
C VAL A 87 5.91 -16.43 4.80
N ARG A 88 7.00 -16.77 5.48
CA ARG A 88 8.35 -16.35 5.20
C ARG A 88 8.95 -17.26 4.14
N VAL A 89 9.99 -16.77 3.50
CA VAL A 89 10.82 -17.64 2.68
C VAL A 89 11.55 -18.62 3.61
N GLU A 90 11.05 -19.85 3.74
CA GLU A 90 11.58 -20.83 4.70
C GLU A 90 13.07 -21.16 4.49
N SER A 91 13.53 -21.08 3.24
CA SER A 91 14.93 -21.28 2.88
C SER A 91 15.79 -20.03 3.08
N LEU A 92 15.22 -18.87 3.44
CA LEU A 92 15.93 -17.61 3.56
C LEU A 92 16.91 -17.69 4.72
N ARG A 93 18.19 -17.68 4.37
CA ARG A 93 19.28 -17.61 5.33
C ARG A 93 19.86 -16.21 5.25
N ILE A 94 19.72 -15.43 6.31
CA ILE A 94 20.34 -14.10 6.40
C ILE A 94 21.76 -14.26 6.91
N ASN A 95 22.72 -13.77 6.14
CA ASN A 95 24.12 -13.70 6.55
C ASN A 95 24.41 -12.35 7.21
N ASP A 96 23.95 -11.25 6.60
CA ASP A 96 24.12 -9.89 7.11
C ASP A 96 23.10 -8.91 6.47
N ALA A 97 22.86 -7.77 7.12
CA ALA A 97 22.10 -6.67 6.54
C ALA A 97 22.57 -5.31 7.10
N TYR A 98 23.03 -4.43 6.21
CA TYR A 98 23.61 -3.13 6.59
C TYR A 98 23.32 -2.06 5.55
N GLU A 99 23.56 -0.80 5.92
CA GLU A 99 23.48 0.33 5.00
C GLU A 99 24.87 0.88 4.68
N GLU A 100 25.12 1.10 3.40
CA GLU A 100 26.33 1.75 2.91
C GLU A 100 25.99 2.55 1.64
N ASN A 101 26.55 3.75 1.49
CA ASN A 101 26.37 4.59 0.29
C ASN A 101 24.90 4.83 -0.09
N ASN A 102 24.03 5.12 0.88
CA ASN A 102 22.60 5.39 0.69
C ASN A 102 21.85 4.21 0.01
N ARG A 103 22.22 2.99 0.40
CA ARG A 103 21.66 1.74 -0.08
C ARG A 103 21.72 0.70 1.04
N ILE A 104 20.69 -0.11 1.13
CA ILE A 104 20.65 -1.26 2.04
C ILE A 104 21.23 -2.46 1.29
N TYR A 105 22.21 -3.13 1.87
CA TYR A 105 22.74 -4.40 1.39
C TYR A 105 22.18 -5.51 2.26
N LEU A 106 21.56 -6.51 1.63
CA LEU A 106 21.06 -7.71 2.27
C LEU A 106 21.87 -8.90 1.76
N ASP A 107 22.76 -9.45 2.58
CA ASP A 107 23.51 -10.67 2.28
C ASP A 107 22.74 -11.90 2.77
N ILE A 108 22.43 -12.79 1.84
CA ILE A 108 21.66 -14.00 2.07
C ILE A 108 22.37 -15.22 1.49
N GLY A 109 22.06 -16.40 2.00
CA GLY A 109 22.61 -17.65 1.48
C GLY A 109 22.19 -17.88 0.02
N ARG A 110 23.08 -18.46 -0.81
CA ARG A 110 22.81 -18.71 -2.24
C ARG A 110 21.53 -19.49 -2.55
N ASN A 111 21.09 -20.34 -1.62
CA ASN A 111 19.89 -21.18 -1.77
C ASN A 111 18.64 -20.56 -1.14
N SER A 112 18.66 -19.27 -0.79
CA SER A 112 17.59 -18.62 -0.04
C SER A 112 16.23 -18.67 -0.73
N PHE A 113 16.17 -18.79 -2.06
CA PHE A 113 14.92 -18.91 -2.83
C PHE A 113 14.69 -20.30 -3.44
N ALA A 114 15.36 -21.34 -2.91
CA ALA A 114 15.27 -22.71 -3.42
C ALA A 114 14.09 -23.52 -2.88
N SER A 115 13.35 -23.01 -1.89
CA SER A 115 12.20 -23.72 -1.31
C SER A 115 11.13 -24.04 -2.37
N PRO A 116 10.49 -25.24 -2.31
CA PRO A 116 9.39 -25.62 -3.22
C PRO A 116 8.17 -24.67 -3.15
N GLY A 117 7.98 -23.97 -2.03
CA GLY A 117 6.91 -22.98 -1.88
C GLY A 117 7.13 -21.70 -2.70
N ILE A 118 8.34 -21.47 -3.20
CA ILE A 118 8.66 -20.36 -4.09
C ILE A 118 8.58 -20.87 -5.52
N GLN A 119 7.65 -20.31 -6.26
CA GLN A 119 7.41 -20.57 -7.67
C GLN A 119 7.76 -19.32 -8.48
N ASP A 120 7.82 -19.47 -9.81
CA ASP A 120 8.23 -18.39 -10.70
C ASP A 120 7.18 -17.25 -10.68
N GLU A 121 5.94 -17.57 -10.35
CA GLU A 121 4.80 -16.66 -10.26
C GLU A 121 4.82 -15.81 -8.98
N ASN A 122 5.40 -16.31 -7.87
CA ASN A 122 5.33 -15.65 -6.56
C ASN A 122 6.68 -15.13 -6.03
N ILE A 123 7.81 -15.45 -6.68
CA ILE A 123 9.13 -15.01 -6.23
C ILE A 123 9.23 -13.48 -6.11
N ARG A 124 8.61 -12.73 -7.03
CA ARG A 124 8.59 -11.26 -6.98
C ARG A 124 7.90 -10.74 -5.72
N GLN A 125 6.81 -11.39 -5.30
CA GLN A 125 6.08 -11.03 -4.09
C GLN A 125 6.92 -11.29 -2.84
N HIS A 126 7.63 -12.43 -2.80
CA HIS A 126 8.56 -12.73 -1.71
C HIS A 126 9.72 -11.73 -1.63
N VAL A 127 10.34 -11.40 -2.76
CA VAL A 127 11.39 -10.39 -2.83
C VAL A 127 10.85 -9.04 -2.34
N GLN A 128 9.68 -8.64 -2.81
CA GLN A 128 9.11 -7.35 -2.43
C GLN A 128 8.66 -7.29 -0.96
N ALA A 129 8.20 -8.40 -0.39
CA ALA A 129 7.91 -8.50 1.04
C ALA A 129 9.17 -8.24 1.88
N ILE A 130 10.31 -8.82 1.48
CA ILE A 130 11.61 -8.57 2.14
C ILE A 130 12.02 -7.09 1.98
N VAL A 131 11.95 -6.56 0.76
CA VAL A 131 12.32 -5.16 0.46
C VAL A 131 11.44 -4.18 1.25
N ASN A 132 10.14 -4.42 1.31
CA ASN A 132 9.20 -3.58 2.06
C ASN A 132 9.43 -3.65 3.56
N SER A 133 9.91 -4.79 4.08
CA SER A 133 10.27 -4.95 5.49
C SER A 133 11.49 -4.11 5.85
N LEU A 134 12.57 -4.26 5.07
CA LEU A 134 13.81 -3.51 5.24
C LEU A 134 13.62 -1.99 5.10
N THR A 135 12.74 -1.57 4.21
CA THR A 135 12.45 -0.15 3.93
C THR A 135 11.25 0.38 4.71
N SER A 136 10.77 -0.34 5.74
CA SER A 136 9.59 0.06 6.50
C SER A 136 9.75 1.43 7.18
N ASN A 137 10.96 1.72 7.67
CA ASN A 137 11.32 3.02 8.26
C ASN A 137 11.98 3.98 7.25
N ASP A 138 12.68 3.48 6.24
CA ASP A 138 13.42 4.29 5.26
C ASP A 138 13.00 3.97 3.82
N ARG A 139 11.89 4.58 3.39
CA ARG A 139 11.27 4.31 2.08
C ARG A 139 12.12 4.74 0.88
N GLN A 140 13.13 5.57 1.10
CA GLN A 140 13.96 6.15 0.03
C GLN A 140 15.23 5.34 -0.24
N LEU A 141 15.53 4.32 0.55
CA LEU A 141 16.71 3.49 0.37
C LEU A 141 16.39 2.27 -0.49
N PRO A 142 17.11 2.05 -1.61
CA PRO A 142 16.98 0.82 -2.37
C PRO A 142 17.70 -0.33 -1.65
N VAL A 143 17.25 -1.57 -1.89
CA VAL A 143 17.81 -2.80 -1.33
C VAL A 143 18.56 -3.57 -2.42
N GLN A 144 19.85 -3.79 -2.23
CA GLN A 144 20.68 -4.65 -3.07
C GLN A 144 20.87 -6.00 -2.37
N PHE A 145 20.48 -7.07 -3.05
CA PHE A 145 20.73 -8.42 -2.58
C PHE A 145 22.16 -8.84 -2.93
N LEU A 146 22.83 -9.46 -1.96
CA LEU A 146 24.08 -10.20 -2.10
C LEU A 146 23.78 -11.67 -1.77
N PHE A 147 24.40 -12.57 -2.51
CA PHE A 147 24.29 -14.01 -2.30
C PHE A 147 25.67 -14.53 -1.91
N ASP A 148 25.83 -14.85 -0.63
CA ASP A 148 27.12 -15.19 -0.01
C ASP A 148 28.20 -14.13 -0.31
N GLY A 149 27.85 -12.86 -0.08
CA GLY A 149 28.73 -11.70 -0.21
C GLY A 149 28.92 -11.16 -1.64
N ALA A 150 28.30 -11.76 -2.66
CA ALA A 150 28.44 -11.32 -4.05
C ALA A 150 27.10 -11.07 -4.76
N ILE A 151 27.07 -10.12 -5.70
CA ILE A 151 25.90 -9.93 -6.57
C ILE A 151 25.79 -11.11 -7.52
N LEU A 152 24.63 -11.75 -7.54
CA LEU A 152 24.37 -12.87 -8.44
C LEU A 152 24.27 -12.36 -9.89
N THR A 153 25.02 -12.99 -10.79
CA THR A 153 24.94 -12.70 -12.23
C THR A 153 23.75 -13.39 -12.90
N ASP A 154 23.35 -14.55 -12.39
CA ASP A 154 22.25 -15.33 -12.97
C ASP A 154 20.89 -14.79 -12.52
N ASN A 155 19.83 -15.17 -13.23
CA ASN A 155 18.47 -14.89 -12.78
C ASN A 155 17.98 -16.07 -11.93
N ILE A 156 17.32 -15.79 -10.81
CA ILE A 156 16.61 -16.82 -10.04
C ILE A 156 15.15 -16.72 -10.45
N ARG A 157 14.59 -17.78 -11.05
CA ARG A 157 13.15 -17.86 -11.39
C ARG A 157 12.64 -16.62 -12.15
N GLY A 158 13.40 -16.18 -13.15
CA GLY A 158 13.06 -15.01 -13.97
C GLY A 158 13.27 -13.64 -13.30
N VAL A 159 13.78 -13.58 -12.07
CA VAL A 159 14.12 -12.32 -11.37
C VAL A 159 15.63 -12.08 -11.43
N SER A 160 16.02 -10.87 -11.85
CA SER A 160 17.42 -10.44 -11.86
C SER A 160 17.75 -9.66 -10.59
N PHE A 161 18.81 -10.07 -9.90
CA PHE A 161 19.30 -9.42 -8.67
C PHE A 161 20.51 -8.50 -8.91
N ARG A 162 20.85 -8.26 -10.18
CA ARG A 162 21.98 -7.39 -10.55
C ARG A 162 21.75 -5.92 -10.20
N GLN A 163 20.49 -5.52 -10.13
CA GLN A 163 20.08 -4.16 -9.81
C GLN A 163 19.43 -4.12 -8.42
N PRO A 164 19.52 -2.99 -7.71
CA PRO A 164 18.80 -2.78 -6.47
C PRO A 164 17.28 -2.77 -6.69
N PHE A 165 16.55 -3.23 -5.68
CA PHE A 165 15.10 -3.19 -5.63
C PHE A 165 14.63 -1.97 -4.84
N TRP A 166 13.58 -1.33 -5.35
CA TRP A 166 12.93 -0.24 -4.65
C TRP A 166 11.74 -0.76 -3.85
N ARG A 167 11.37 -0.02 -2.81
CA ARG A 167 10.10 -0.23 -2.15
C ARG A 167 8.99 -0.03 -3.18
N ASP A 168 8.12 -1.03 -3.28
CA ASP A 168 6.92 -1.01 -4.08
C ASP A 168 5.75 -1.25 -3.14
N GLU A 169 4.93 -0.21 -2.93
CA GLU A 169 3.72 -0.33 -2.12
C GLU A 169 2.53 -0.87 -2.91
N THR A 170 2.63 -0.96 -4.24
CA THR A 170 1.55 -1.48 -5.07
C THR A 170 1.29 -2.93 -4.71
N VAL A 171 2.34 -3.76 -4.53
CA VAL A 171 2.25 -5.18 -4.09
C VAL A 171 1.52 -5.40 -2.76
N LEU A 172 1.42 -4.38 -1.90
CA LEU A 172 0.68 -4.45 -0.63
C LEU A 172 -0.84 -4.41 -0.86
N GLY A 173 -1.29 -4.02 -2.06
CA GLY A 173 -2.69 -4.01 -2.50
C GLY A 173 -3.03 -5.05 -3.58
N TYR A 174 -2.08 -5.93 -3.96
CA TYR A 174 -2.33 -7.01 -4.94
C TYR A 174 -3.15 -8.15 -4.31
N HIS A 175 -4.47 -7.93 -4.23
CA HIS A 175 -5.44 -9.01 -4.07
C HIS A 175 -6.17 -9.23 -5.39
N PRO A 176 -5.87 -10.31 -6.12
CA PRO A 176 -6.76 -10.79 -7.18
C PRO A 176 -8.19 -11.01 -6.67
N GLY A 177 -8.33 -11.40 -5.39
CA GLY A 177 -9.61 -11.48 -4.67
C GLY A 177 -10.35 -10.14 -4.62
N ASN A 178 -9.71 -9.07 -4.12
CA ASN A 178 -10.35 -7.76 -4.04
C ASN A 178 -10.70 -7.19 -5.43
N MET A 179 -9.91 -7.50 -6.47
CA MET A 179 -10.21 -7.06 -7.85
C MET A 179 -11.44 -7.79 -8.40
N ARG A 180 -11.47 -9.11 -8.17
CA ARG A 180 -12.61 -9.94 -8.50
C ARG A 180 -13.86 -9.49 -7.77
N ASP A 181 -13.76 -9.24 -6.47
CA ASP A 181 -14.87 -8.82 -5.61
C ASP A 181 -15.34 -7.41 -5.97
N MET A 182 -14.42 -6.49 -6.27
CA MET A 182 -14.74 -5.13 -6.74
C MET A 182 -15.53 -5.16 -8.06
N VAL A 183 -15.08 -5.95 -9.05
CA VAL A 183 -15.80 -6.08 -10.33
C VAL A 183 -17.12 -6.82 -10.14
N ALA A 184 -17.16 -7.85 -9.28
CA ALA A 184 -18.41 -8.53 -8.96
C ALA A 184 -19.43 -7.56 -8.33
N GLU A 185 -19.02 -6.79 -7.33
CA GLU A 185 -19.85 -5.81 -6.63
C GLU A 185 -20.31 -4.69 -7.58
N PHE A 186 -19.42 -4.17 -8.44
CA PHE A 186 -19.78 -3.19 -9.46
C PHE A 186 -20.86 -3.72 -10.41
N LEU A 187 -20.74 -4.98 -10.85
CA LEU A 187 -21.75 -5.60 -11.72
C LEU A 187 -23.07 -5.85 -10.97
N GLU A 188 -23.02 -6.23 -9.69
CA GLU A 188 -24.21 -6.37 -8.82
C GLU A 188 -24.92 -5.03 -8.63
N GLU A 189 -24.19 -3.94 -8.44
CA GLU A 189 -24.74 -2.58 -8.33
C GLU A 189 -25.44 -2.15 -9.63
N ILE A 190 -24.86 -2.47 -10.79
CA ILE A 190 -25.50 -2.24 -12.10
C ILE A 190 -26.81 -3.04 -12.22
N GLU A 191 -26.79 -4.31 -11.80
CA GLU A 191 -27.97 -5.20 -11.84
C GLU A 191 -29.09 -4.70 -10.93
N ALA A 192 -28.73 -4.27 -9.72
CA ALA A 192 -29.61 -3.72 -8.70
C ALA A 192 -30.08 -2.28 -8.98
N GLU A 193 -29.71 -1.71 -10.14
CA GLU A 193 -30.01 -0.32 -10.55
C GLU A 193 -29.42 0.74 -9.59
N GLN A 194 -28.38 0.38 -8.82
CA GLN A 194 -27.65 1.25 -7.91
C GLN A 194 -26.53 2.02 -8.62
N TYR A 195 -26.87 2.70 -9.72
CA TYR A 195 -25.89 3.32 -10.62
C TYR A 195 -25.00 4.39 -9.96
N SER A 196 -25.49 5.03 -8.90
CA SER A 196 -24.71 6.00 -8.13
C SER A 196 -23.54 5.35 -7.39
N LEU A 197 -23.71 4.12 -6.90
CA LEU A 197 -22.63 3.36 -6.24
C LEU A 197 -21.65 2.82 -7.29
N ALA A 198 -22.16 2.26 -8.38
CA ALA A 198 -21.34 1.79 -9.49
C ALA A 198 -20.44 2.92 -10.03
N ARG A 199 -20.99 4.13 -10.16
CA ARG A 199 -20.22 5.32 -10.58
C ARG A 199 -19.03 5.62 -9.67
N GLN A 200 -19.16 5.45 -8.36
CA GLN A 200 -18.08 5.75 -7.41
C GLN A 200 -16.85 4.85 -7.59
N LYS A 201 -17.05 3.67 -8.17
CA LYS A 201 -15.97 2.71 -8.46
C LYS A 201 -15.24 2.98 -9.78
N ILE A 202 -15.73 3.90 -10.62
CA ILE A 202 -15.08 4.32 -11.87
C ILE A 202 -14.02 5.38 -11.57
N TYR A 203 -12.89 5.33 -12.28
CA TYR A 203 -11.78 6.27 -12.09
C TYR A 203 -12.22 7.73 -12.25
N LEU A 204 -11.75 8.59 -11.33
CA LEU A 204 -12.19 9.99 -11.22
C LEU A 204 -11.93 10.79 -12.51
N ALA A 205 -10.79 10.59 -13.16
CA ALA A 205 -10.49 11.30 -14.42
C ALA A 205 -11.44 10.90 -15.55
N ASP A 206 -12.01 9.69 -15.52
CA ASP A 206 -13.02 9.25 -16.48
C ASP A 206 -14.41 9.76 -16.12
N GLN A 207 -14.71 9.94 -14.82
CA GLN A 207 -15.93 10.60 -14.36
C GLN A 207 -16.01 12.07 -14.81
N ASP A 208 -14.87 12.74 -14.95
CA ASP A 208 -14.80 14.14 -15.44
C ASP A 208 -14.96 14.24 -16.96
N ARG A 209 -14.69 13.15 -17.69
CA ARG A 209 -14.79 13.09 -19.16
C ARG A 209 -16.21 12.79 -19.65
N LEU A 210 -16.98 12.04 -18.85
CA LEU A 210 -18.36 11.66 -19.18
C LEU A 210 -19.35 12.50 -18.39
N SER A 211 -20.36 13.03 -19.06
CA SER A 211 -21.48 13.63 -18.33
C SER A 211 -22.22 12.57 -17.51
N GLU A 212 -22.78 12.96 -16.36
CA GLU A 212 -23.54 12.05 -15.49
C GLU A 212 -24.65 11.32 -16.26
N GLY A 213 -25.37 12.03 -17.12
CA GLY A 213 -26.43 11.47 -17.96
C GLY A 213 -25.94 10.44 -18.98
N GLU A 214 -24.74 10.65 -19.54
CA GLU A 214 -24.13 9.73 -20.51
C GLU A 214 -23.71 8.42 -19.83
N LEU A 215 -23.04 8.50 -18.68
CA LEU A 215 -22.63 7.33 -17.93
C LEU A 215 -23.84 6.50 -17.47
N LEU A 216 -24.87 7.16 -16.94
CA LEU A 216 -26.12 6.50 -16.53
C LEU A 216 -26.80 5.78 -17.69
N HIS A 217 -26.83 6.41 -18.88
CA HIS A 217 -27.40 5.79 -20.07
C HIS A 217 -26.63 4.51 -20.43
N LYS A 218 -25.30 4.54 -20.40
CA LYS A 218 -24.46 3.38 -20.72
C LYS A 218 -24.59 2.25 -19.70
N LEU A 219 -24.62 2.55 -18.40
CA LEU A 219 -24.85 1.53 -17.35
C LEU A 219 -26.22 0.84 -17.52
N ARG A 220 -27.27 1.60 -17.89
CA ARG A 220 -28.60 1.04 -18.19
C ARG A 220 -28.59 0.15 -19.43
N SER A 221 -27.96 0.62 -20.51
CA SER A 221 -27.83 -0.16 -21.75
C SER A 221 -27.06 -1.46 -21.52
N TYR A 222 -25.96 -1.40 -20.76
CA TYR A 222 -25.16 -2.56 -20.39
C TYR A 222 -25.98 -3.58 -19.59
N ARG A 223 -26.73 -3.14 -18.57
CA ARG A 223 -27.64 -4.01 -17.81
C ARG A 223 -28.64 -4.70 -18.73
N GLN A 224 -29.27 -3.96 -19.64
CA GLN A 224 -30.28 -4.53 -20.55
C GLN A 224 -29.67 -5.58 -21.48
N ALA A 225 -28.42 -5.39 -21.92
CA ALA A 225 -27.71 -6.36 -22.76
C ALA A 225 -27.27 -7.63 -22.01
N LYS A 226 -27.08 -7.57 -20.69
CA LYS A 226 -26.48 -8.67 -19.89
C LYS A 226 -27.42 -9.35 -18.91
N LYS A 227 -28.68 -8.91 -18.85
CA LYS A 227 -29.73 -9.39 -17.92
C LYS A 227 -29.92 -10.91 -17.88
N GLU A 228 -29.59 -11.64 -18.95
CA GLU A 228 -29.83 -13.09 -19.09
C GLU A 228 -28.56 -13.96 -19.01
N ALA A 229 -27.36 -13.38 -18.82
CA ALA A 229 -26.08 -14.06 -19.03
C ALA A 229 -25.37 -14.56 -17.74
N ILE A 230 -26.13 -14.88 -16.70
CA ILE A 230 -25.65 -15.20 -15.34
C ILE A 230 -25.74 -16.72 -15.13
N PRO A 231 -24.65 -17.47 -14.89
CA PRO A 231 -23.48 -17.12 -14.09
C PRO A 231 -22.29 -16.52 -14.85
N ARG A 232 -21.47 -15.78 -14.10
CA ARG A 232 -20.20 -15.18 -14.54
C ARG A 232 -19.00 -15.85 -13.87
N VAL A 233 -17.97 -16.16 -14.66
CA VAL A 233 -16.63 -16.50 -14.12
C VAL A 233 -15.76 -15.27 -14.27
N ILE A 234 -15.10 -14.86 -13.18
CA ILE A 234 -14.23 -13.69 -13.16
C ILE A 234 -12.80 -14.17 -12.96
N GLU A 235 -11.95 -13.89 -13.93
CA GLU A 235 -10.52 -14.18 -13.91
C GLU A 235 -9.74 -12.87 -13.82
N VAL A 236 -8.65 -12.86 -13.07
CA VAL A 236 -7.86 -11.64 -12.81
C VAL A 236 -6.41 -11.90 -13.20
N TYR A 237 -5.87 -11.00 -14.02
CA TYR A 237 -4.50 -10.99 -14.49
C TYR A 237 -3.81 -9.71 -14.03
N SER A 238 -2.60 -9.82 -13.48
CA SER A 238 -1.80 -8.65 -13.12
C SER A 238 -1.10 -8.08 -14.36
N GLU A 239 -1.24 -6.78 -14.57
CA GLU A 239 -0.51 -6.00 -15.57
C GLU A 239 0.39 -4.97 -14.88
N ALA A 240 1.34 -4.37 -15.61
CA ALA A 240 2.43 -3.56 -15.04
C ALA A 240 1.95 -2.46 -14.08
N ASP A 241 0.87 -1.75 -14.44
CA ASP A 241 0.34 -0.62 -13.68
C ASP A 241 -1.11 -0.86 -13.18
N GLY A 242 -1.58 -2.13 -13.18
CA GLY A 242 -2.97 -2.44 -12.83
C GLY A 242 -3.36 -3.90 -13.00
N TYR A 243 -4.65 -4.15 -13.27
CA TYR A 243 -5.20 -5.48 -13.50
C TYR A 243 -6.08 -5.51 -14.73
N LEU A 244 -5.97 -6.59 -15.47
CA LEU A 244 -6.95 -7.00 -16.45
C LEU A 244 -7.87 -8.03 -15.81
N VAL A 245 -9.14 -7.71 -15.69
CA VAL A 245 -10.19 -8.61 -15.20
C VAL A 245 -11.03 -9.08 -16.37
N GLN A 246 -11.03 -10.39 -16.60
CA GLN A 246 -11.85 -11.03 -17.62
C GLN A 246 -13.14 -11.56 -17.01
N VAL A 247 -14.27 -11.11 -17.54
CA VAL A 247 -15.61 -11.56 -17.14
C VAL A 247 -16.16 -12.44 -18.25
N HIS A 248 -16.31 -13.73 -17.94
CA HIS A 248 -16.90 -14.73 -18.85
C HIS A 248 -18.38 -14.89 -18.51
N PHE A 249 -19.25 -14.45 -19.40
CA PHE A 249 -20.69 -14.71 -19.26
C PHE A 249 -21.06 -16.01 -19.96
N THR A 250 -21.93 -16.80 -19.34
CA THR A 250 -22.33 -18.13 -19.82
C THR A 250 -22.88 -18.16 -21.25
N GLN A 251 -23.43 -17.05 -21.75
CA GLN A 251 -24.03 -16.97 -23.09
C GLN A 251 -23.12 -16.30 -24.13
N THR A 252 -22.11 -15.52 -23.72
CA THR A 252 -21.22 -14.82 -24.64
C THR A 252 -19.87 -15.51 -24.66
N GLY A 253 -19.59 -16.29 -25.71
CA GLY A 253 -18.34 -17.06 -25.82
C GLY A 253 -17.04 -16.25 -25.90
N ARG A 254 -17.09 -14.92 -25.74
CA ARG A 254 -15.91 -14.05 -25.62
C ARG A 254 -15.90 -13.35 -24.26
N PRO A 255 -14.78 -13.35 -23.54
CA PRO A 255 -14.66 -12.63 -22.28
C PRO A 255 -14.74 -11.11 -22.50
N GLU A 256 -15.33 -10.42 -21.54
CA GLU A 256 -15.25 -8.97 -21.44
C GLU A 256 -14.04 -8.59 -20.60
N HIS A 257 -13.33 -7.57 -21.06
CA HIS A 257 -12.09 -7.12 -20.44
C HIS A 257 -12.36 -5.84 -19.66
N TRP A 258 -12.11 -5.87 -18.37
CA TRP A 258 -12.22 -4.74 -17.45
C TRP A 258 -10.83 -4.40 -16.94
N THR A 259 -10.47 -3.13 -16.98
CA THR A 259 -9.17 -2.67 -16.50
C THR A 259 -9.34 -2.01 -15.14
N ILE A 260 -8.51 -2.39 -14.17
CA ILE A 260 -8.50 -1.78 -12.84
C ILE A 260 -7.14 -1.15 -12.59
N GLN A 261 -7.13 0.10 -12.14
CA GLN A 261 -5.94 0.80 -11.68
C GLN A 261 -5.94 0.96 -10.16
N VAL A 262 -4.75 0.92 -9.58
CA VAL A 262 -4.52 1.20 -8.15
C VAL A 262 -3.89 2.58 -8.02
N ILE A 263 -4.62 3.52 -7.45
CA ILE A 263 -4.17 4.90 -7.28
C ILE A 263 -4.37 5.27 -5.82
N ASP A 264 -3.31 5.70 -5.14
CA ASP A 264 -3.32 6.06 -3.72
C ASP A 264 -3.97 5.00 -2.80
N ARG A 265 -3.75 3.72 -3.12
CA ARG A 265 -4.31 2.53 -2.41
C ARG A 265 -5.81 2.33 -2.59
N LEU A 266 -6.45 3.06 -3.50
CA LEU A 266 -7.83 2.85 -3.91
C LEU A 266 -7.85 2.18 -5.30
N HIS A 267 -8.81 1.29 -5.48
CA HIS A 267 -9.01 0.56 -6.73
C HIS A 267 -10.08 1.25 -7.56
N TYR A 268 -9.78 1.48 -8.84
CA TYR A 268 -10.68 2.15 -9.76
C TYR A 268 -10.84 1.35 -11.05
N ILE A 269 -12.07 1.17 -11.49
CA ILE A 269 -12.36 0.68 -12.85
C ILE A 269 -12.03 1.80 -13.82
N VAL A 270 -11.10 1.52 -14.73
CA VAL A 270 -10.75 2.43 -15.82
C VAL A 270 -11.81 2.30 -16.91
N TYR A 271 -12.36 3.43 -17.33
CA TYR A 271 -13.40 3.48 -18.33
C TYR A 271 -12.85 3.38 -19.76
N ASP A 272 -11.60 3.79 -19.99
CA ASP A 272 -10.98 3.75 -21.31
C ASP A 272 -10.97 2.30 -21.86
N ASN A 273 -11.62 2.09 -23.01
CA ASN A 273 -11.91 0.77 -23.61
C ASN A 273 -12.82 -0.16 -22.79
N SER A 274 -13.67 0.41 -21.93
CA SER A 274 -14.63 -0.35 -21.12
C SER A 274 -15.65 -1.11 -21.98
N PRO A 275 -16.12 -2.29 -21.52
CA PRO A 275 -17.27 -2.98 -22.12
C PRO A 275 -18.56 -2.14 -22.14
N LEU A 276 -18.64 -1.05 -21.36
CA LEU A 276 -19.76 -0.11 -21.35
C LEU A 276 -19.94 0.69 -22.66
N ASP A 277 -18.93 0.73 -23.52
CA ASP A 277 -18.98 1.42 -24.82
C ASP A 277 -19.50 0.54 -25.97
N ARG A 278 -19.73 -0.76 -25.73
CA ARG A 278 -20.13 -1.74 -26.75
C ARG A 278 -21.62 -2.04 -26.70
#